data_AF-A0AAE8ZVA4-F1
#
_entry.id   AF-A0AAE8ZVA4-F1
#
_cell.length_a   1.000
_cell.length_b   1.000
_cell.length_c   1.000
_cell.angle_alpha   90.00
_cell.angle_beta   90.00
_cell.angle_gamma   90.00
#
_symmetry.space_group_name_H-M   'P 1'
#
loop_
_entity.id
_entity.type
_entity.pdbx_description
1 polymer ?
#
loop_
_entity_poly.entity_id
_entity_poly.type
_entity_poly.pdbx_seq_one_letter_code
_entity_poly.pdbx_strand_id
1 'polypeptide(L)'
;MVAFGMVPVLTQKIGAPLSLGINAILLQLVCHKSPKEIGMYKYLLCYISVFETAFAFLNVLIQPASFKFHSTVFLVVVRTDRMNLPLWFIYIADALFCGMFGMSMALFALHFIYRYLVITG
;
A
#
# COMPACT_ATOMS: atom_id res chain seq x y z
N MET A 1 -19.80 15.39 15.67
CA MET A 1 -19.89 14.56 14.44
C MET A 1 -18.90 14.96 13.33
N VAL A 2 -18.37 16.18 13.27
CA VAL A 2 -17.34 16.58 12.27
C VAL A 2 -15.93 16.03 12.62
N ALA A 3 -15.58 15.91 13.90
CA ALA A 3 -14.24 15.49 14.34
C ALA A 3 -13.86 14.05 13.91
N PHE A 4 -14.81 13.11 13.91
CA PHE A 4 -14.55 11.71 13.51
C PHE A 4 -14.26 11.55 12.01
N GLY A 5 -14.74 12.47 11.16
CA GLY A 5 -14.46 12.45 9.71
C GLY A 5 -13.08 13.01 9.35
N MET A 6 -12.46 13.81 10.21
CA MET A 6 -11.14 14.42 9.97
C MET A 6 -9.98 13.46 10.24
N VAL A 7 -10.14 12.52 11.19
CA VAL A 7 -9.10 11.55 11.56
C VAL A 7 -8.58 10.76 10.35
N PRO A 8 -9.41 10.09 9.52
CA PRO A 8 -8.90 9.31 8.38
C PRO A 8 -8.22 10.18 7.31
N VAL A 9 -8.70 11.40 7.11
CA VAL A 9 -8.12 12.35 6.14
C VAL A 9 -6.73 12.82 6.59
N LEU A 10 -6.57 13.09 7.89
CA LEU A 10 -5.29 13.48 8.47
C LEU A 10 -4.30 12.31 8.45
N THR A 11 -4.76 11.11 8.80
CA THR A 11 -3.96 9.89 8.74
C THR A 11 -3.45 9.60 7.32
N GLN A 12 -4.28 9.77 6.29
CA GLN A 12 -3.83 9.65 4.91
C GLN A 12 -2.81 10.71 4.51
N LYS A 13 -3.06 11.98 4.87
CA LYS A 13 -2.17 13.08 4.52
C LYS A 13 -0.76 12.91 5.09
N ILE A 14 -0.64 12.34 6.27
CA ILE A 14 0.65 12.12 6.94
C ILE A 14 1.24 10.75 6.57
N GLY A 15 0.40 9.72 6.52
CA GLY A 15 0.81 8.33 6.28
C GLY A 15 1.26 8.09 4.85
N ALA A 16 0.65 8.73 3.85
CA ALA A 16 1.03 8.54 2.45
C ALA A 16 2.45 9.03 2.11
N PRO A 17 2.88 10.26 2.45
CA PRO A 17 4.26 10.68 2.21
C PRO A 17 5.27 9.89 3.05
N LEU A 18 4.89 9.50 4.27
CA LEU A 18 5.73 8.66 5.12
C LEU A 18 5.95 7.27 4.51
N SER A 19 4.88 6.64 4.01
CA SER A 19 4.94 5.34 3.32
C SER A 19 5.77 5.40 2.04
N LEU A 20 5.58 6.44 1.22
CA LEU A 20 6.39 6.65 0.01
C LEU A 20 7.87 6.82 0.36
N GLY A 21 8.19 7.61 1.39
CA GLY A 21 9.56 7.80 1.85
C GLY A 21 10.21 6.51 2.34
N ILE A 22 9.51 5.76 3.20
CA ILE A 22 10.02 4.50 3.77
C ILE A 22 10.21 3.45 2.66
N ASN A 23 9.23 3.28 1.77
CA ASN A 23 9.32 2.32 0.67
C ASN A 23 10.40 2.71 -0.36
N ALA A 24 10.61 3.99 -0.62
CA ALA A 24 11.72 4.46 -1.45
C ALA A 24 13.09 4.20 -0.82
N ILE A 25 13.24 4.43 0.49
CA ILE A 25 14.47 4.10 1.24
C ILE A 25 14.73 2.59 1.22
N LEU A 26 13.68 1.77 1.42
CA LEU A 26 13.73 0.31 1.32
C LEU A 26 14.20 -0.12 -0.08
N LEU A 27 13.63 0.45 -1.13
CA LEU A 27 14.04 0.19 -2.51
C LEU A 27 15.52 0.55 -2.72
N GLN A 28 15.96 1.71 -2.21
CA GLN A 28 17.35 2.15 -2.31
C GLN A 28 18.31 1.23 -1.54
N LEU A 29 17.92 0.75 -0.36
CA LEU A 29 18.68 -0.20 0.45
C LEU A 29 18.78 -1.58 -0.22
N VAL A 30 17.68 -2.07 -0.80
CA VAL A 30 17.65 -3.33 -1.57
C VAL A 30 18.56 -3.23 -2.80
N CYS A 31 18.52 -2.11 -3.53
CA CYS A 31 19.35 -1.92 -4.71
C CYS A 31 20.85 -1.75 -4.39
N HIS A 32 21.20 -0.86 -3.46
CA HIS A 32 22.61 -0.49 -3.22
C HIS A 32 23.33 -1.29 -2.14
N LYS A 33 22.63 -1.80 -1.11
CA LYS A 33 23.30 -2.38 0.07
C LYS A 33 23.01 -3.85 0.32
N SER A 34 22.23 -4.53 -0.55
CA SER A 34 21.86 -5.93 -0.33
C SER A 34 23.08 -6.87 -0.46
N PRO A 35 23.50 -7.56 0.63
CA PRO A 35 24.64 -8.46 0.63
C PRO A 35 24.37 -9.73 -0.21
N LYS A 36 25.41 -10.27 -0.84
CA LYS A 36 25.32 -11.42 -1.77
C LYS A 36 24.83 -12.72 -1.10
N GLU A 37 24.95 -12.84 0.22
CA GLU A 37 24.42 -13.99 1.01
C GLU A 37 22.89 -14.11 0.94
N ILE A 38 22.19 -13.05 0.54
CA ILE A 38 20.73 -12.99 0.46
C ILE A 38 20.20 -13.55 -0.89
N GLY A 39 21.07 -13.78 -1.88
CA GLY A 39 20.75 -14.49 -3.13
C GLY A 39 19.36 -14.21 -3.72
N MET A 40 18.50 -15.24 -3.72
CA MET A 40 17.14 -15.20 -4.31
C MET A 40 16.13 -14.35 -3.51
N TYR A 41 16.34 -14.15 -2.20
CA TYR A 41 15.46 -13.35 -1.35
C TYR A 41 15.45 -11.87 -1.73
N LYS A 42 16.55 -11.39 -2.33
CA LYS A 42 16.67 -10.02 -2.82
C LYS A 42 15.59 -9.68 -3.85
N TYR A 43 15.25 -10.63 -4.72
CA TYR A 43 14.22 -10.43 -5.75
C TYR A 43 12.82 -10.35 -5.14
N LEU A 44 12.54 -11.14 -4.10
CA LEU A 44 11.29 -11.06 -3.35
C LEU A 44 11.14 -9.70 -2.64
N LEU A 45 12.20 -9.25 -1.95
CA LEU A 45 12.21 -7.93 -1.30
C LEU A 45 12.05 -6.79 -2.30
N CYS A 46 12.73 -6.86 -3.45
CA CYS A 46 12.60 -5.87 -4.52
C CYS A 46 11.15 -5.81 -5.04
N TYR A 47 10.53 -6.98 -5.28
CA TYR A 47 9.14 -7.06 -5.70
C TYR A 47 8.18 -6.43 -4.67
N ILE A 48 8.37 -6.74 -3.38
CA ILE A 48 7.56 -6.17 -2.29
C ILE A 48 7.71 -4.64 -2.26
N SER A 49 8.93 -4.10 -2.34
CA SER A 49 9.16 -2.65 -2.31
C SER A 49 8.56 -1.92 -3.52
N VAL A 50 8.68 -2.49 -4.73
CA VAL A 50 8.05 -1.90 -5.94
C VAL A 50 6.53 -1.93 -5.83
N PHE A 51 5.98 -3.06 -5.38
CA PHE A 51 4.55 -3.25 -5.20
C PHE A 51 3.95 -2.28 -4.17
N GLU A 52 4.57 -2.16 -3.00
CA GLU A 52 4.17 -1.22 -1.94
C GLU A 52 4.27 0.24 -2.38
N THR A 53 5.30 0.60 -3.17
CA THR A 53 5.44 1.95 -3.72
C THR A 53 4.31 2.28 -4.71
N ALA A 54 3.97 1.33 -5.60
CA ALA A 54 2.85 1.48 -6.54
C ALA A 54 1.51 1.59 -5.80
N PHE A 55 1.31 0.78 -4.74
CA PHE A 55 0.14 0.84 -3.89
C PHE A 55 0.03 2.19 -3.15
N ALA A 56 1.12 2.71 -2.61
CA ALA A 56 1.17 4.01 -1.96
C ALA A 56 0.84 5.16 -2.93
N PHE A 57 1.31 5.08 -4.17
CA PHE A 57 0.96 6.06 -5.21
C PHE A 57 -0.54 6.04 -5.53
N LEU A 58 -1.12 4.86 -5.70
CA LEU A 58 -2.55 4.70 -5.94
C LEU A 58 -3.40 5.17 -4.75
N ASN A 59 -2.92 4.99 -3.52
CA ASN A 59 -3.58 5.53 -2.32
C ASN A 59 -3.63 7.07 -2.31
N VAL A 60 -2.56 7.75 -2.76
CA VAL A 60 -2.54 9.22 -2.93
C VAL A 60 -3.50 9.67 -4.02
N LEU A 61 -3.55 8.93 -5.13
CA LEU A 61 -4.40 9.26 -6.28
C LEU A 61 -5.89 9.13 -5.97
N ILE A 62 -6.28 8.07 -5.26
CA ILE A 62 -7.69 7.81 -4.92
C ILE A 62 -8.19 8.72 -3.80
N GLN A 63 -7.27 9.21 -2.96
CA GLN A 63 -7.52 10.11 -1.84
C GLN A 63 -8.87 9.80 -1.12
N PRO A 64 -9.02 8.60 -0.50
CA PRO A 64 -10.30 8.14 0.03
C PRO A 64 -10.90 9.14 1.01
N ALA A 65 -11.98 9.81 0.60
CA ALA A 65 -12.51 10.97 1.30
C ALA A 65 -13.31 10.61 2.56
N SER A 66 -13.49 9.31 2.83
CA SER A 66 -13.97 8.77 4.10
C SER A 66 -13.97 7.24 4.05
N PHE A 67 -13.10 6.58 4.82
CA PHE A 67 -13.34 5.19 5.23
C PHE A 67 -14.51 5.18 6.20
N LYS A 68 -15.67 4.71 5.76
CA LYS A 68 -16.78 4.43 6.69
C LYS A 68 -16.70 2.96 7.09
N PHE A 69 -15.98 2.68 8.16
CA PHE A 69 -16.07 1.39 8.84
C PHE A 69 -17.44 1.30 9.52
N HIS A 70 -18.43 0.76 8.81
CA HIS A 70 -19.63 0.26 9.46
C HIS A 70 -19.50 -1.25 9.60
N SER A 71 -18.90 -1.64 10.73
CA SER A 71 -18.84 -2.94 11.42
C SER A 71 -18.44 -4.22 10.66
N THR A 72 -18.66 -4.38 9.35
CA THR A 72 -18.34 -5.64 8.63
C THR A 72 -17.99 -5.45 7.15
N VAL A 73 -18.13 -4.25 6.60
CA VAL A 73 -17.91 -4.00 5.16
C VAL A 73 -16.82 -2.94 4.95
N PHE A 74 -15.82 -3.29 4.14
CA PHE A 74 -14.82 -2.35 3.64
C PHE A 74 -15.42 -1.56 2.48
N LEU A 75 -15.89 -0.36 2.76
CA LEU A 75 -16.46 0.55 1.76
C LEU A 75 -15.51 1.72 1.52
N VAL A 76 -14.99 1.81 0.30
CA VAL A 76 -14.19 2.97 -0.14
C VAL A 76 -15.14 3.96 -0.81
N VAL A 77 -15.28 5.15 -0.22
CA VAL A 77 -16.10 6.23 -0.78
C VAL A 77 -15.16 7.30 -1.32
N VAL A 78 -15.04 7.35 -2.65
CA VAL A 78 -14.30 8.38 -3.36
C VAL A 78 -15.24 9.56 -3.63
N ARG A 79 -14.86 10.76 -3.19
CA ARG A 79 -15.63 11.98 -3.51
C ARG A 79 -15.30 12.42 -4.93
N THR A 80 -16.29 12.33 -5.82
CA THR A 80 -16.23 12.78 -7.22
C THR A 80 -16.10 14.31 -7.35
N ASP A 81 -16.42 15.06 -6.29
CA ASP A 81 -16.61 16.52 -6.33
C ASP A 81 -15.30 17.35 -6.38
N ARG A 82 -14.14 16.71 -6.17
CA ARG A 82 -12.80 17.36 -6.22
C ARG A 82 -11.94 16.91 -7.39
N MET A 83 -12.31 15.80 -7.99
CA MET A 83 -11.56 15.11 -9.02
C MET A 83 -12.50 15.04 -10.21
N ASN A 84 -12.38 15.97 -11.16
CA ASN A 84 -13.10 16.00 -12.44
C ASN A 84 -12.80 14.77 -13.34
N LEU A 85 -12.56 13.62 -12.74
CA LEU A 85 -12.22 12.36 -13.38
C LEU A 85 -13.52 11.58 -13.70
N PRO A 86 -13.52 10.83 -14.82
CA PRO A 86 -14.66 10.03 -15.21
C PRO A 86 -14.94 8.91 -14.19
N LEU A 87 -16.21 8.64 -13.91
CA LEU A 87 -16.63 7.61 -12.94
C LEU A 87 -15.99 6.24 -13.21
N TRP A 88 -15.86 5.85 -14.47
CA TRP A 88 -15.21 4.60 -14.87
C TRP A 88 -13.78 4.47 -14.34
N PHE A 89 -13.01 5.57 -14.35
CA PHE A 89 -11.65 5.57 -13.83
C PHE A 89 -11.63 5.38 -12.31
N ILE A 90 -12.57 6.00 -11.60
CA ILE A 90 -12.70 5.87 -10.14
C ILE A 90 -13.04 4.43 -9.76
N TYR A 91 -13.97 3.77 -10.46
CA TYR A 91 -14.30 2.36 -10.21
C TYR A 91 -13.11 1.42 -10.44
N ILE A 92 -12.36 1.61 -11.52
CA ILE A 92 -11.17 0.81 -11.82
C ILE A 92 -10.09 1.02 -10.75
N ALA A 93 -9.85 2.28 -10.38
CA ALA A 93 -8.86 2.62 -9.36
C ALA A 93 -9.23 2.01 -7.99
N ASP A 94 -10.52 2.05 -7.62
CA ASP A 94 -11.01 1.47 -6.37
C ASP A 94 -10.90 -0.07 -6.33
N ALA A 95 -11.27 -0.73 -7.42
CA ALA A 95 -11.10 -2.17 -7.56
C ALA A 95 -9.62 -2.59 -7.48
N LEU A 96 -8.74 -1.83 -8.15
CA LEU A 96 -7.29 -2.03 -8.06
C LEU A 96 -6.77 -1.82 -6.64
N PHE A 97 -7.26 -0.80 -5.93
CA PHE A 97 -6.88 -0.53 -4.55
C PHE A 97 -7.23 -1.69 -3.62
N CYS A 98 -8.45 -2.21 -3.69
CA CYS A 98 -8.87 -3.36 -2.90
C CYS A 98 -8.04 -4.62 -3.23
N GLY A 99 -7.82 -4.88 -4.52
CA GLY A 99 -7.00 -6.01 -4.96
C GLY A 99 -5.55 -5.92 -4.47
N MET A 100 -4.93 -4.74 -4.59
CA MET A 100 -3.55 -4.57 -4.14
C MET A 100 -3.41 -4.64 -2.63
N PHE A 101 -4.40 -4.14 -1.87
CA PHE A 101 -4.42 -4.27 -0.42
C PHE A 101 -4.37 -5.75 0.01
N GLY A 102 -5.19 -6.61 -0.63
CA GLY A 102 -5.16 -8.06 -0.37
C GLY A 102 -3.82 -8.70 -0.74
N MET A 103 -3.25 -8.31 -1.89
CA MET A 103 -1.96 -8.82 -2.35
C MET A 103 -0.80 -8.41 -1.43
N SER A 104 -0.81 -7.20 -0.87
CA SER A 104 0.18 -6.74 0.11
C SER A 104 0.22 -7.65 1.35
N MET A 105 -0.96 -8.03 1.87
CA MET A 105 -1.05 -8.95 3.01
C MET A 105 -0.49 -10.33 2.67
N ALA A 106 -0.76 -10.85 1.47
CA ALA A 106 -0.19 -12.12 1.01
C ALA A 106 1.35 -12.05 0.84
N LEU A 107 1.87 -10.92 0.37
CA LEU A 107 3.32 -10.70 0.24
C LEU A 107 4.04 -10.64 1.58
N PHE A 108 3.43 -10.03 2.61
CA PHE A 108 3.97 -10.10 3.97
C PHE A 108 3.98 -11.53 4.51
N ALA A 109 2.94 -12.32 4.25
CA ALA A 109 2.93 -13.73 4.62
C ALA A 109 4.05 -14.52 3.94
N LEU A 110 4.26 -14.32 2.63
CA LEU A 110 5.35 -14.94 1.88
C LEU A 110 6.73 -14.54 2.41
N HIS A 111 6.91 -13.27 2.77
CA HIS A 111 8.14 -12.78 3.37
C HIS A 111 8.44 -13.50 4.70
N PHE A 112 7.42 -13.71 5.56
CA PHE A 112 7.60 -14.46 6.80
C PHE A 112 7.91 -15.94 6.58
N ILE A 113 7.18 -16.61 5.66
CA ILE A 113 7.41 -18.02 5.33
C ILE A 113 8.84 -18.19 4.79
N TYR A 114 9.27 -17.31 3.88
CA TYR A 114 10.61 -17.36 3.32
C TYR A 114 11.68 -17.20 4.41
N ARG A 115 11.51 -16.23 5.32
CA ARG A 115 12.44 -16.04 6.43
C ARG A 115 12.49 -17.26 7.36
N TYR A 116 11.35 -17.91 7.60
CA TYR A 116 11.29 -19.15 8.37
C TYR A 116 12.06 -20.28 7.68
N LEU A 117 11.89 -20.47 6.37
CA LEU A 117 12.59 -21.51 5.62
C LEU A 117 14.10 -21.31 5.62
N VAL A 118 14.60 -20.07 5.50
CA VAL A 118 16.05 -19.78 5.55
C VAL A 118 16.66 -19.99 6.93
N ILE A 119 15.88 -19.88 8.01
CA ILE A 119 16.37 -20.12 9.38
C ILE A 119 16.38 -21.62 9.71
N THR A 120 15.50 -22.39 9.08
CA THR A 120 15.26 -23.80 9.45
C THR A 120 15.92 -24.81 8.50
N GLY A 121 16.27 -24.39 7.28
CA GLY A 121 17.02 -25.19 6.29
C GLY A 121 18.47 -24.75 6.20
#